data_AF-A0A3C1VAY7-F1
#
_entry.id   AF-A0A3C1VAY7-F1
#
_cell.length_a   1.000
_cell.length_b   1.000
_cell.length_c   1.000
_cell.angle_alpha   90.00
_cell.angle_beta   90.00
_cell.angle_gamma   90.00
#
_symmetry.space_group_name_H-M   'P 1'
#
loop_
_entity.id
_entity.type
_entity.pdbx_description
1 polymer ?
#
loop_
_entity_poly.entity_id
_entity_poly.type
_entity_poly.pdbx_seq_one_letter_code
_entity_poly.pdbx_strand_id
1 'polypeptide(L)'
;MKMPTEIIREEIGKNRVITFARFMELALYCPETGYYETNKDNVGRAGDFITSVSTGELFGQLLAFQFAQWLGGFKTQNSKFKIVEAGAHDGKLVADILGWLKLQRPELFARIEYIILEPSAPRQAWQNEMLKLFAPHVRWSSGWSEMAGRDAVEPKPKNVHGIIFSNELLDAMPVHRYGWDAKNKTWFEWGVTVAGEKFIWTKIQKSESGLPSSIFQLPSSLLEVLPDGYTIETSPAAENWWREAAGILAHGRLLAIDYGHTADEIFSPGRTRGTLRAYFRHHVSDDLLA
;
A
#
# COMPACT_ATOMS: atom_id res chain seq x y z
N MET A 1 -22.87 -6.07 13.98
CA MET A 1 -22.02 -5.57 12.89
C MET A 1 -21.79 -6.72 11.94
N LYS A 2 -21.90 -6.53 10.62
CA LYS A 2 -21.73 -7.64 9.68
C LYS A 2 -20.24 -7.96 9.54
N MET A 3 -19.90 -9.23 9.52
CA MET A 3 -18.51 -9.65 9.25
C MET A 3 -18.14 -9.34 7.79
N PRO A 4 -16.85 -9.16 7.44
CA PRO A 4 -16.45 -8.88 6.06
C PRO A 4 -16.96 -9.95 5.09
N THR A 5 -16.97 -11.22 5.53
CA THR A 5 -17.49 -12.36 4.76
C THR A 5 -18.97 -12.24 4.41
N GLU A 6 -19.80 -11.68 5.29
CA GLU A 6 -21.22 -11.44 5.03
C GLU A 6 -21.40 -10.31 4.02
N ILE A 7 -20.64 -9.22 4.16
CA ILE A 7 -20.66 -8.08 3.24
C ILE A 7 -20.23 -8.52 1.83
N ILE A 8 -19.15 -9.29 1.74
CA ILE A 8 -18.66 -9.86 0.47
C ILE A 8 -19.72 -10.77 -0.16
N ARG A 9 -20.36 -11.66 0.61
CA ARG A 9 -21.42 -12.54 0.09
C ARG A 9 -22.62 -11.75 -0.41
N GLU A 10 -23.02 -10.68 0.28
CA GLU A 10 -24.12 -9.82 -0.16
C GLU A 10 -23.79 -9.09 -1.46
N GLU A 11 -22.54 -8.62 -1.62
CA GLU A 11 -22.10 -7.95 -2.84
C GLU A 11 -22.02 -8.94 -4.03
N ILE A 12 -21.49 -10.14 -3.80
CA ILE A 12 -21.51 -11.23 -4.79
C ILE A 12 -22.94 -11.64 -5.12
N GLY A 13 -23.86 -11.68 -4.16
CA GLY A 13 -25.27 -12.01 -4.41
C GLY A 13 -25.95 -11.03 -5.37
N LYS A 14 -25.55 -9.76 -5.36
CA LYS A 14 -26.04 -8.71 -6.28
C LYS A 14 -25.36 -8.75 -7.64
N ASN A 15 -24.04 -8.93 -7.65
CA ASN A 15 -23.20 -8.77 -8.85
C ASN A 15 -22.83 -10.11 -9.52
N ARG A 16 -23.19 -11.25 -8.92
CA ARG A 16 -22.76 -12.64 -9.23
C ARG A 16 -21.27 -12.93 -9.04
N VAL A 17 -20.42 -11.95 -9.31
CA VAL A 17 -18.97 -11.99 -9.19
C VAL A 17 -18.47 -10.60 -8.81
N ILE A 18 -17.41 -10.54 -8.02
CA ILE A 18 -16.65 -9.29 -7.78
C ILE A 18 -15.20 -9.49 -8.23
N THR A 19 -14.49 -8.40 -8.53
CA THR A 19 -13.05 -8.48 -8.81
C THR A 19 -12.28 -8.90 -7.55
N PHE A 20 -11.09 -9.47 -7.73
CA PHE A 20 -10.24 -9.77 -6.56
C PHE A 20 -9.83 -8.50 -5.81
N ALA A 21 -9.65 -7.38 -6.51
CA ALA A 21 -9.39 -6.08 -5.89
C ALA A 21 -10.51 -5.70 -4.92
N ARG A 22 -11.78 -5.85 -5.33
CA ARG A 22 -12.92 -5.55 -4.46
C ARG A 22 -13.03 -6.53 -3.29
N PHE A 23 -12.71 -7.81 -3.50
CA PHE A 23 -12.61 -8.79 -2.43
C PHE A 23 -11.56 -8.39 -1.39
N MET A 24 -10.34 -8.05 -1.83
CA MET A 24 -9.26 -7.55 -0.95
C MET A 24 -9.67 -6.29 -0.21
N GLU A 25 -10.29 -5.33 -0.89
CA GLU A 25 -10.74 -4.07 -0.29
C GLU A 25 -11.67 -4.32 0.90
N LEU A 26 -12.66 -5.19 0.72
CA LEU A 26 -13.61 -5.55 1.78
C LEU A 26 -12.95 -6.38 2.89
N ALA A 27 -12.11 -7.36 2.55
CA ALA A 27 -11.46 -8.21 3.54
C ALA A 27 -10.45 -7.43 4.40
N LEU A 28 -9.70 -6.51 3.80
CA LEU A 28 -8.59 -5.81 4.44
C LEU A 28 -9.02 -4.48 5.08
N TYR A 29 -9.89 -3.72 4.41
CA TYR A 29 -10.13 -2.30 4.73
C TYR A 29 -11.60 -1.96 4.99
N CYS A 30 -12.52 -2.94 5.03
CA CYS A 30 -13.90 -2.64 5.37
C CYS A 30 -13.95 -1.97 6.76
N PRO A 31 -14.62 -0.80 6.89
CA PRO A 31 -14.69 -0.11 8.17
C PRO A 31 -15.13 -1.04 9.29
N GLU A 32 -14.49 -0.90 10.45
CA GLU A 32 -14.80 -1.61 11.70
C GLU A 32 -14.56 -3.13 11.69
N THR A 33 -14.40 -3.77 10.54
CA THR A 33 -14.38 -5.23 10.42
C THR A 33 -13.24 -5.80 9.58
N GLY A 34 -12.64 -4.98 8.70
CA GLY A 34 -11.50 -5.35 7.90
C GLY A 34 -10.29 -5.69 8.77
N TYR A 35 -9.40 -6.50 8.21
CA TYR A 35 -8.17 -6.95 8.89
C TYR A 35 -7.35 -5.78 9.45
N TYR A 36 -7.19 -4.70 8.69
CA TYR A 36 -6.45 -3.52 9.13
C TYR A 36 -7.29 -2.57 10.00
N GLU A 37 -8.60 -2.72 10.12
CA GLU A 37 -9.42 -1.85 10.98
C GLU A 37 -9.57 -2.39 12.42
N THR A 38 -9.44 -3.71 12.59
CA THR A 38 -9.78 -4.39 13.85
C THR A 38 -8.58 -4.76 14.71
N ASN A 39 -7.44 -5.07 14.10
CA ASN A 39 -6.27 -5.60 14.82
C ASN A 39 -5.15 -4.57 14.93
N LYS A 40 -4.87 -4.15 16.18
CA LYS A 40 -3.72 -3.31 16.52
C LYS A 40 -2.40 -4.09 16.50
N ASP A 41 -2.44 -5.38 16.86
CA ASP A 41 -1.25 -6.23 17.07
C ASP A 41 -1.02 -7.23 15.92
N ASN A 42 -1.51 -6.96 14.71
CA ASN A 42 -1.32 -7.85 13.56
C ASN A 42 0.13 -7.86 13.01
N VAL A 43 0.99 -6.96 13.48
CA VAL A 43 2.41 -6.88 13.12
C VAL A 43 3.31 -7.15 14.33
N GLY A 44 4.37 -7.93 14.13
CA GLY A 44 5.40 -8.26 15.12
C GLY A 44 5.32 -9.70 15.60
N ARG A 45 6.09 -10.04 16.64
CA ARG A 45 6.23 -11.45 17.11
C ARG A 45 4.91 -12.09 17.54
N ALA A 46 3.96 -11.31 18.04
CA ALA A 46 2.64 -11.78 18.44
C ALA A 46 1.57 -11.61 17.34
N GLY A 47 1.92 -10.96 16.23
CA GLY A 47 1.04 -10.72 15.09
C GLY A 47 1.10 -11.82 14.04
N ASP A 48 0.64 -11.51 12.83
CA ASP A 48 0.58 -12.46 11.71
C ASP A 48 1.85 -12.44 10.84
N PHE A 49 2.59 -11.34 10.85
CA PHE A 49 3.87 -11.17 10.15
C PHE A 49 4.80 -10.18 10.86
N ILE A 50 6.08 -10.17 10.47
CA ILE A 50 7.07 -9.20 10.95
C ILE A 50 7.49 -8.26 9.83
N THR A 51 7.74 -7.01 10.18
CA THR A 51 8.30 -5.99 9.28
C THR A 51 9.72 -5.62 9.71
N SER A 52 10.44 -4.86 8.89
CA SER A 52 11.76 -4.31 9.26
C SER A 52 11.74 -3.58 10.62
N VAL A 53 10.67 -2.81 10.87
CA VAL A 53 10.40 -2.05 12.11
C VAL A 53 10.24 -2.96 13.33
N SER A 54 9.84 -4.22 13.14
CA SER A 54 9.63 -5.18 14.24
C SER A 54 10.93 -5.69 14.86
N THR A 55 12.09 -5.45 14.23
CA THR A 55 13.38 -6.02 14.64
C THR A 55 14.18 -5.10 15.58
N GLY A 56 13.86 -3.82 15.63
CA GLY A 56 14.51 -2.81 16.46
C GLY A 56 14.56 -1.44 15.77
N GLU A 57 15.09 -0.44 16.48
CA GLU A 57 15.10 0.97 16.05
C GLU A 57 16.07 1.29 14.90
N LEU A 58 17.04 0.40 14.61
CA LEU A 58 18.14 0.68 13.67
C LEU A 58 17.62 1.06 12.28
N PHE A 59 16.57 0.41 11.78
CA PHE A 59 16.00 0.73 10.47
C PHE A 59 15.48 2.17 10.41
N GLY A 60 14.70 2.59 11.42
CA GLY A 60 14.21 3.96 11.52
C GLY A 60 15.34 4.98 11.69
N GLN A 61 16.36 4.66 12.47
CA GLN A 61 17.55 5.52 12.65
C GLN A 61 18.35 5.70 11.35
N LEU A 62 18.50 4.64 10.54
CA LEU A 62 19.18 4.71 9.24
C LEU A 62 18.39 5.57 8.24
N LEU A 63 17.06 5.44 8.23
CA LEU A 63 16.20 6.32 7.43
C LEU A 63 16.31 7.76 7.91
N ALA A 64 16.26 8.02 9.21
CA ALA A 64 16.42 9.35 9.77
C ALA A 64 17.76 10.00 9.40
N PHE A 65 18.85 9.22 9.45
CA PHE A 65 20.17 9.65 8.99
C PHE A 65 20.14 10.06 7.51
N GLN A 66 19.59 9.21 6.65
CA GLN A 66 19.50 9.48 5.21
C GLN A 66 18.60 10.68 4.91
N PHE A 67 17.48 10.81 5.62
CA PHE A 67 16.55 11.92 5.51
C PHE A 67 17.21 13.23 5.91
N ALA A 68 17.98 13.24 7.00
CA ALA A 68 18.73 14.41 7.42
C ALA A 68 19.76 14.86 6.37
N GLN A 69 20.43 13.93 5.69
CA GLN A 69 21.34 14.26 4.59
C GLN A 69 20.60 14.89 3.40
N TRP A 70 19.48 14.31 2.98
CA TRP A 70 18.70 14.86 1.88
C TRP A 70 18.13 16.25 2.20
N LEU A 71 17.59 16.43 3.40
CA LEU A 71 17.02 17.71 3.83
C LEU A 71 18.10 18.78 4.06
N GLY A 72 19.27 18.39 4.57
CA GLY A 72 20.41 19.29 4.79
C GLY A 72 21.00 19.89 3.49
N GLY A 73 20.79 19.24 2.34
CA GLY A 73 21.21 19.75 1.04
C GLY A 73 20.37 20.93 0.52
N PHE A 74 19.23 21.24 1.14
CA PHE A 74 18.34 22.31 0.70
C PHE A 74 18.75 23.68 1.28
N LYS A 75 19.05 24.65 0.39
CA LYS A 75 19.50 26.01 0.74
C LYS A 75 18.39 26.96 1.21
N THR A 76 17.33 26.45 1.83
CA THR A 76 16.21 27.27 2.32
C THR A 76 16.32 27.41 3.84
N GLN A 77 16.88 28.52 4.33
CA GLN A 77 17.12 28.74 5.77
C GLN A 77 15.82 28.82 6.59
N ASN A 78 14.71 29.27 6.00
CA ASN A 78 13.45 29.54 6.73
C ASN A 78 12.27 28.62 6.39
N SER A 79 12.48 27.57 5.58
CA SER A 79 11.38 26.66 5.21
C SER A 79 11.27 25.50 6.20
N LYS A 80 10.02 25.21 6.63
CA LYS A 80 9.67 23.94 7.27
C LYS A 80 9.77 22.82 6.24
N PHE A 81 10.27 21.67 6.66
CA PHE A 81 10.27 20.46 5.83
C PHE A 81 9.15 19.54 6.27
N LYS A 82 8.52 18.89 5.29
CA LYS A 82 7.52 17.86 5.54
C LYS A 82 8.12 16.48 5.33
N ILE A 83 7.94 15.59 6.30
CA ILE A 83 8.16 14.16 6.12
C ILE A 83 6.78 13.52 6.14
N VAL A 84 6.36 12.95 5.01
CA VAL A 84 5.04 12.36 4.83
C VAL A 84 5.21 10.86 4.77
N GLU A 85 4.64 10.13 5.72
CA GLU A 85 4.63 8.66 5.73
C GLU A 85 3.21 8.17 5.45
N ALA A 86 3.03 7.36 4.41
CA ALA A 86 1.78 6.67 4.19
C ALA A 86 1.80 5.28 4.84
N GLY A 87 0.76 4.98 5.64
CA GLY A 87 0.62 3.68 6.29
C GLY A 87 1.62 3.46 7.44
N ALA A 88 1.70 4.39 8.41
CA ALA A 88 2.66 4.32 9.52
C ALA A 88 2.37 3.23 10.58
N HIS A 89 1.44 2.32 10.30
CA HIS A 89 1.03 1.23 11.17
C HIS A 89 0.71 1.67 12.63
N ASP A 90 1.56 1.33 13.60
CA ASP A 90 1.41 1.67 15.02
C ASP A 90 2.21 2.92 15.45
N GLY A 91 2.94 3.54 14.51
CA GLY A 91 3.74 4.74 14.72
C GLY A 91 5.16 4.49 15.21
N LYS A 92 5.62 3.24 15.38
CA LYS A 92 6.99 2.96 15.85
C LYS A 92 8.07 3.55 14.94
N LEU A 93 7.92 3.41 13.62
CA LEU A 93 8.88 3.95 12.67
C LEU A 93 8.99 5.49 12.77
N VAL A 94 7.85 6.16 12.97
CA VAL A 94 7.79 7.60 13.23
C VAL A 94 8.55 7.96 14.51
N ALA A 95 8.36 7.19 15.58
CA ALA A 95 9.03 7.39 16.86
C ALA A 95 10.56 7.23 16.74
N ASP A 96 11.01 6.21 16.02
CA ASP A 96 12.44 5.96 15.77
C ASP A 96 13.05 7.11 14.96
N ILE A 97 12.37 7.54 13.89
CA ILE A 97 12.85 8.62 13.01
C ILE A 97 12.93 9.94 13.76
N LEU A 98 11.83 10.34 14.42
CA LEU A 98 11.78 11.61 15.15
C LEU A 98 12.66 11.59 16.39
N GLY A 99 12.77 10.46 17.09
CA GLY A 99 13.67 10.27 18.22
C GLY A 99 15.13 10.50 17.83
N TRP A 100 15.56 9.88 16.73
CA TRP A 100 16.90 10.06 16.20
C TRP A 100 17.15 11.50 15.75
N LEU A 101 16.22 12.11 15.00
CA LEU A 101 16.35 13.50 14.53
C LEU A 101 16.43 14.48 15.71
N LYS A 102 15.59 14.30 16.72
CA LYS A 102 15.59 15.15 17.93
C LYS A 102 16.92 15.09 18.67
N LEU A 103 17.52 13.90 18.78
CA LEU A 103 18.78 13.70 19.48
C LEU A 103 19.99 14.15 18.65
N GLN A 104 20.03 13.79 17.36
CA GLN A 104 21.24 13.90 16.53
C GLN A 104 21.25 15.14 15.62
N ARG A 105 20.08 15.74 15.34
CA ARG A 105 19.91 16.87 14.44
C ARG A 105 18.83 17.85 14.96
N PRO A 106 18.97 18.40 16.19
CA PRO A 106 17.93 19.20 16.84
C PRO A 106 17.47 20.43 16.03
N GLU A 107 18.39 21.11 15.35
CA GLU A 107 18.07 22.25 14.47
C GLU A 107 17.21 21.85 13.25
N LEU A 108 17.46 20.66 12.69
CA LEU A 108 16.63 20.13 11.62
C LEU A 108 15.28 19.69 12.16
N PHE A 109 15.28 18.96 13.29
CA PHE A 109 14.07 18.49 13.97
C PHE A 109 13.08 19.63 14.25
N ALA A 110 13.58 20.78 14.73
CA ALA A 110 12.77 21.99 14.97
C ALA A 110 12.00 22.49 13.72
N ARG A 111 12.43 22.10 12.53
CA ARG A 111 11.87 22.48 11.23
C ARG A 111 11.05 21.37 10.57
N ILE A 112 10.97 20.18 11.18
CA ILE A 112 10.20 19.06 10.65
C ILE A 112 8.73 19.18 11.07
N GLU A 113 7.84 19.02 10.09
CA GLU A 113 6.47 18.59 10.27
C GLU A 113 6.35 17.17 9.72
N TYR A 114 6.01 16.23 10.58
CA TYR A 114 5.77 14.83 10.21
C TYR A 114 4.28 14.63 9.98
N ILE A 115 3.91 14.12 8.81
CA ILE A 115 2.52 13.90 8.41
C ILE A 115 2.33 12.41 8.17
N ILE A 116 1.39 11.80 8.90
CA ILE A 116 0.98 10.42 8.68
C ILE A 116 -0.27 10.43 7.80
N LEU A 117 -0.18 9.80 6.63
CA LEU A 117 -1.32 9.52 5.77
C LEU A 117 -1.98 8.20 6.21
N GLU A 118 -3.10 8.33 6.91
CA GLU A 118 -3.82 7.22 7.53
C GLU A 118 -5.34 7.50 7.44
N PRO A 119 -6.10 6.80 6.56
CA PRO A 119 -7.55 6.97 6.49
C PRO A 119 -8.30 6.41 7.71
N SER A 120 -7.73 5.44 8.43
CA SER A 120 -8.41 4.77 9.56
C SER A 120 -8.38 5.61 10.84
N ALA A 121 -9.55 6.11 11.26
CA ALA A 121 -9.68 6.88 12.50
C ALA A 121 -9.23 6.10 13.77
N PRO A 122 -9.53 4.80 13.93
CA PRO A 122 -8.97 3.99 15.02
C PRO A 122 -7.44 3.99 15.03
N ARG A 123 -6.79 3.83 13.87
CA ARG A 123 -5.32 3.85 13.75
C ARG A 123 -4.74 5.21 14.08
N GLN A 124 -5.34 6.30 13.59
CA GLN A 124 -4.93 7.65 13.96
C GLN A 124 -4.95 7.84 15.49
N ALA A 125 -5.97 7.32 16.18
CA ALA A 125 -6.04 7.39 17.63
C ALA A 125 -4.92 6.60 18.33
N TRP A 126 -4.61 5.39 17.85
CA TRP A 126 -3.51 4.58 18.39
C TRP A 126 -2.14 5.22 18.16
N GLN A 127 -1.90 5.74 16.95
CA GLN A 127 -0.67 6.44 16.59
C GLN A 127 -0.52 7.73 17.40
N ASN A 128 -1.61 8.48 17.62
CA ASN A 128 -1.59 9.68 18.44
C ASN A 128 -1.19 9.38 19.88
N GLU A 129 -1.66 8.28 20.46
CA GLU A 129 -1.22 7.82 21.79
C GLU A 129 0.28 7.49 21.81
N MET A 130 0.75 6.70 20.84
CA MET A 130 2.16 6.31 20.71
C MET A 130 3.08 7.53 20.57
N LEU A 131 2.64 8.56 19.84
CA LEU A 131 3.48 9.67 19.41
C LEU A 131 3.29 10.96 20.22
N LYS A 132 2.60 10.91 21.36
CA LYS A 132 2.36 12.07 22.24
C LYS A 132 3.61 12.88 22.56
N LEU A 133 4.75 12.22 22.76
CA LEU A 133 6.02 12.86 23.10
C LEU A 133 6.63 13.71 21.97
N PHE A 134 6.11 13.57 20.75
CA PHE A 134 6.56 14.30 19.57
C PHE A 134 5.61 15.44 19.18
N ALA A 135 4.53 15.69 19.93
CA ALA A 135 3.70 16.87 19.70
C ALA A 135 4.51 18.17 19.86
N PRO A 136 4.31 19.20 19.00
CA PRO A 136 3.33 19.30 17.93
C PRO A 136 3.87 18.89 16.54
N HIS A 137 4.97 18.14 16.46
CA HIS A 137 5.63 17.81 15.18
C HIS A 137 4.85 16.80 14.32
N VAL A 138 3.95 16.01 14.89
CA VAL A 138 3.18 14.99 14.17
C VAL A 138 1.76 15.48 13.85
N ARG A 139 1.32 15.26 12.62
CA ARG A 139 -0.05 15.47 12.16
C ARG A 139 -0.53 14.26 11.36
N TRP A 140 -1.85 14.14 11.24
CA TRP A 140 -2.50 13.11 10.44
C TRP A 140 -3.26 13.75 9.29
N SER A 141 -3.39 13.01 8.20
CA SER A 141 -4.32 13.30 7.13
C SER A 141 -4.92 12.00 6.62
N SER A 142 -6.22 12.01 6.33
CA SER A 142 -6.95 10.85 5.82
C SER A 142 -6.70 10.58 4.33
N GLY A 143 -6.01 11.47 3.61
CA GLY A 143 -5.66 11.24 2.21
C GLY A 143 -5.07 12.46 1.51
N TRP A 144 -4.62 12.24 0.27
CA TRP A 144 -3.94 13.26 -0.54
C TRP A 144 -4.77 14.52 -0.77
N SER A 145 -6.09 14.41 -0.90
CA SER A 145 -6.98 15.56 -1.10
C SER A 145 -7.04 16.49 0.11
N GLU A 146 -7.02 15.95 1.33
CA GLU A 146 -6.93 16.78 2.53
C GLU A 146 -5.55 17.43 2.64
N MET A 147 -4.49 16.69 2.31
CA MET A 147 -3.14 17.26 2.24
C MET A 147 -2.98 18.38 1.20
N ALA A 148 -3.66 18.28 0.06
CA ALA A 148 -3.65 19.30 -0.99
C ALA A 148 -4.53 20.52 -0.64
N GLY A 149 -5.47 20.37 0.30
CA GLY A 149 -6.49 21.36 0.66
C GLY A 149 -7.84 21.04 -0.01
N ARG A 150 -8.92 21.04 0.77
CA ARG A 150 -10.27 20.61 0.35
C ARG A 150 -10.86 21.37 -0.85
N ASP A 151 -10.36 22.57 -1.15
CA ASP A 151 -10.79 23.43 -2.26
C ASP A 151 -9.74 23.54 -3.38
N ALA A 152 -8.76 22.64 -3.43
CA ALA A 152 -7.73 22.65 -4.47
C ALA A 152 -8.35 22.34 -5.85
N VAL A 153 -8.31 23.32 -6.75
CA VAL A 153 -8.62 23.14 -8.17
C VAL A 153 -7.46 22.39 -8.84
N GLU A 154 -7.76 21.44 -9.73
CA GLU A 154 -6.73 20.74 -10.50
C GLU A 154 -5.96 21.72 -11.42
N PRO A 155 -4.62 21.62 -11.51
CA PRO A 155 -3.76 20.65 -10.83
C PRO A 155 -3.57 20.96 -9.34
N LYS A 156 -3.64 19.92 -8.48
CA LYS A 156 -3.42 20.05 -7.02
C LYS A 156 -2.12 20.85 -6.72
N PRO A 157 -2.13 21.80 -5.77
CA PRO A 157 -0.96 22.59 -5.45
C PRO A 157 0.15 21.72 -4.86
N LYS A 158 1.32 21.77 -5.48
CA LYS A 158 2.55 21.17 -4.96
C LYS A 158 2.96 21.86 -3.67
N ASN A 159 2.76 21.21 -2.52
CA ASN A 159 2.93 21.84 -1.21
C ASN A 159 3.84 21.04 -0.25
N VAL A 160 4.48 19.96 -0.74
CA VAL A 160 5.44 19.18 0.03
C VAL A 160 6.87 19.56 -0.39
N HIS A 161 7.58 20.21 0.54
CA HIS A 161 9.03 20.40 0.47
C HIS A 161 9.67 19.46 1.49
N GLY A 162 10.25 18.34 1.04
CA GLY A 162 10.84 17.36 1.94
C GLY A 162 10.79 15.93 1.39
N ILE A 163 10.19 15.02 2.14
CA ILE A 163 10.23 13.58 1.85
C ILE A 163 8.81 13.04 1.92
N ILE A 164 8.43 12.24 0.92
CA ILE A 164 7.24 11.40 0.97
C ILE A 164 7.73 9.96 0.91
N PHE A 165 7.26 9.11 1.81
CA PHE A 165 7.63 7.71 1.78
C PHE A 165 6.54 6.75 2.27
N SER A 166 6.73 5.48 1.95
CA SER A 166 6.02 4.35 2.55
C SER A 166 6.99 3.20 2.83
N ASN A 167 6.66 2.38 3.82
CA ASN A 167 7.34 1.13 4.12
C ASN A 167 6.30 0.01 4.18
N GLU A 168 6.41 -1.00 3.32
CA GLU A 168 5.54 -2.18 3.28
C GLU A 168 4.05 -1.78 3.25
N LEU A 169 3.70 -0.98 2.23
CA LEU A 169 2.35 -0.45 2.03
C LEU A 169 1.76 -0.89 0.69
N LEU A 170 2.58 -0.86 -0.38
CA LEU A 170 2.08 -1.07 -1.73
C LEU A 170 1.71 -2.53 -1.95
N ASP A 171 2.40 -3.46 -1.27
CA ASP A 171 2.08 -4.89 -1.28
C ASP A 171 0.69 -5.22 -0.71
N ALA A 172 0.21 -4.42 0.24
CA ALA A 172 -1.09 -4.61 0.86
C ALA A 172 -2.26 -4.03 0.04
N MET A 173 -1.98 -3.20 -0.97
CA MET A 173 -3.02 -2.54 -1.76
C MET A 173 -3.81 -3.53 -2.62
N PRO A 174 -5.12 -3.32 -2.81
CA PRO A 174 -5.93 -4.21 -3.64
C PRO A 174 -5.38 -4.38 -5.06
N VAL A 175 -5.40 -5.62 -5.55
CA VAL A 175 -4.91 -5.97 -6.90
C VAL A 175 -5.97 -6.66 -7.74
N HIS A 176 -5.93 -6.38 -9.04
CA HIS A 176 -6.62 -7.19 -10.03
C HIS A 176 -5.73 -8.37 -10.41
N ARG A 177 -6.31 -9.56 -10.56
CA ARG A 177 -5.60 -10.79 -10.90
C ARG A 177 -6.00 -11.23 -12.30
N TYR A 178 -5.04 -11.46 -13.19
CA TYR A 178 -5.27 -11.79 -14.59
C TYR A 178 -4.64 -13.12 -14.96
N GLY A 179 -5.37 -13.94 -15.71
CA GLY A 179 -4.89 -15.20 -16.26
C GLY A 179 -4.66 -15.13 -17.76
N TRP A 180 -3.67 -15.87 -18.25
CA TRP A 180 -3.39 -16.04 -19.67
C TRP A 180 -4.09 -17.28 -20.23
N ASP A 181 -4.84 -17.12 -21.32
CA ASP A 181 -5.33 -18.22 -22.15
C ASP A 181 -4.35 -18.41 -23.32
N ALA A 182 -3.51 -19.44 -23.22
CA ALA A 182 -2.45 -19.67 -24.20
C ALA A 182 -3.01 -20.11 -25.57
N LYS A 183 -4.17 -20.77 -25.58
CA LYS A 183 -4.82 -21.24 -26.81
C LYS A 183 -5.36 -20.07 -27.62
N ASN A 184 -6.04 -19.15 -26.97
CA ASN A 184 -6.66 -17.99 -27.61
C ASN A 184 -5.73 -16.78 -27.68
N LYS A 185 -4.57 -16.83 -27.01
CA LYS A 185 -3.62 -15.72 -26.85
C LYS A 185 -4.28 -14.45 -26.30
N THR A 186 -5.08 -14.64 -25.25
CA THR A 186 -5.85 -13.55 -24.62
C THR A 186 -5.73 -13.59 -23.12
N TRP A 187 -5.69 -12.41 -22.50
CA TRP A 187 -5.83 -12.28 -21.06
C TRP A 187 -7.30 -12.28 -20.65
N PHE A 188 -7.58 -12.84 -19.47
CA PHE A 188 -8.85 -12.75 -18.80
C PHE A 188 -8.64 -12.33 -17.33
N GLU A 189 -9.67 -11.79 -16.69
CA GLU A 189 -9.60 -11.40 -15.28
C GLU A 189 -10.20 -12.50 -14.39
N TRP A 190 -9.54 -12.76 -13.27
CA TRP A 190 -10.03 -13.57 -12.17
C TRP A 190 -10.87 -12.73 -11.21
N GLY A 191 -12.08 -13.20 -10.96
CA GLY A 191 -12.97 -12.68 -9.92
C GLY A 191 -13.25 -13.72 -8.84
N VAL A 192 -14.03 -13.31 -7.86
CA VAL A 192 -14.47 -14.13 -6.72
C VAL A 192 -15.98 -14.28 -6.76
N THR A 193 -16.46 -15.51 -6.62
CA THR A 193 -17.88 -15.83 -6.44
C THR A 193 -18.06 -16.83 -5.29
N VAL A 194 -19.28 -17.28 -5.04
CA VAL A 194 -19.62 -18.20 -3.95
C VAL A 194 -20.09 -19.54 -4.51
N ALA A 195 -19.57 -20.63 -3.95
CA ALA A 195 -20.07 -21.98 -4.16
C ALA A 195 -20.37 -22.63 -2.80
N GLY A 196 -21.65 -22.77 -2.46
CA GLY A 196 -22.08 -23.15 -1.12
C GLY A 196 -21.64 -22.09 -0.11
N GLU A 197 -20.85 -22.48 0.89
CA GLU A 197 -20.33 -21.57 1.93
C GLU A 197 -18.96 -20.95 1.59
N LYS A 198 -18.30 -21.40 0.52
CA LYS A 198 -16.93 -21.02 0.19
C LYS A 198 -16.85 -19.96 -0.90
N PHE A 199 -15.87 -19.09 -0.78
CA PHE A 199 -15.43 -18.24 -1.88
C PHE A 199 -14.59 -19.06 -2.86
N ILE A 200 -14.83 -18.86 -4.16
CA ILE A 200 -14.11 -19.55 -5.23
C ILE A 200 -13.70 -18.58 -6.33
N TRP A 201 -12.60 -18.89 -6.99
CA TRP A 201 -12.16 -18.20 -8.19
C TRP A 201 -13.12 -18.47 -9.36
N THR A 202 -13.41 -17.44 -10.15
CA THR A 202 -14.17 -17.55 -11.40
C THR A 202 -13.66 -16.58 -12.45
N LYS A 203 -13.85 -16.90 -13.74
CA LYS A 203 -13.46 -15.99 -14.83
C LYS A 203 -14.52 -14.89 -15.00
N ILE A 204 -14.10 -13.64 -15.07
CA ILE A 204 -14.97 -12.52 -15.42
C ILE A 204 -15.13 -12.51 -16.95
N GLN A 205 -16.34 -12.82 -17.44
CA GLN A 205 -16.60 -13.03 -18.88
C GLN A 205 -16.54 -11.73 -19.72
N LYS A 206 -16.70 -10.56 -19.09
CA LYS A 206 -16.49 -9.23 -19.67
C LYS A 206 -15.92 -8.32 -18.59
N SER A 207 -14.65 -7.99 -18.69
CA SER A 207 -14.07 -6.89 -17.90
C SER A 207 -14.69 -5.59 -18.39
N GLU A 208 -15.65 -5.01 -17.66
CA GLU A 208 -16.18 -3.65 -17.96
C GLU A 208 -15.07 -2.59 -17.96
N SER A 209 -13.97 -2.84 -17.22
CA SER A 209 -12.80 -1.98 -17.09
C SER A 209 -11.78 -2.07 -18.22
N GLY A 210 -11.93 -3.01 -19.18
CA GLY A 210 -10.86 -3.33 -20.13
C GLY A 210 -9.56 -3.80 -19.46
N LEU A 211 -8.64 -4.39 -20.22
CA LEU A 211 -7.31 -4.70 -19.71
C LEU A 211 -6.51 -3.39 -19.61
N PRO A 212 -5.84 -3.08 -18.47
CA PRO A 212 -4.94 -1.93 -18.38
C PRO A 212 -3.90 -1.97 -19.51
N SER A 213 -4.02 -1.04 -20.45
CA SER A 213 -3.42 -1.23 -21.78
C SER A 213 -1.90 -1.29 -21.80
N SER A 214 -1.19 -0.72 -20.82
CA SER A 214 0.28 -0.63 -20.82
C SER A 214 0.97 -1.90 -20.34
N ILE A 215 0.47 -2.57 -19.30
CA ILE A 215 1.15 -3.74 -18.71
C ILE A 215 1.00 -5.01 -19.55
N PHE A 216 -0.05 -5.07 -20.37
CA PHE A 216 -0.32 -6.19 -21.28
C PHE A 216 0.26 -6.01 -22.68
N GLN A 217 0.96 -4.91 -22.96
CA GLN A 217 1.72 -4.69 -24.20
C GLN A 217 3.06 -5.43 -24.17
N LEU A 218 3.00 -6.74 -23.99
CA LEU A 218 4.20 -7.59 -23.97
C LEU A 218 4.66 -7.91 -25.40
N PRO A 219 5.98 -8.12 -25.62
CA PRO A 219 6.48 -8.58 -26.91
C PRO A 219 5.79 -9.87 -27.34
N SER A 220 5.43 -9.99 -28.63
CA SER A 220 4.74 -11.17 -29.15
C SER A 220 5.52 -12.47 -28.89
N SER A 221 6.84 -12.42 -28.93
CA SER A 221 7.72 -13.55 -28.62
C SER A 221 7.57 -14.06 -27.18
N LEU A 222 7.28 -13.17 -26.23
CA LEU A 222 7.02 -13.55 -24.84
C LEU A 222 5.63 -14.18 -24.70
N LEU A 223 4.61 -13.57 -25.33
CA LEU A 223 3.24 -14.09 -25.32
C LEU A 223 3.15 -15.51 -25.92
N GLU A 224 4.05 -15.88 -26.83
CA GLU A 224 4.14 -17.22 -27.42
C GLU A 224 4.65 -18.30 -26.47
N VAL A 225 5.40 -17.92 -25.43
CA VAL A 225 6.03 -18.85 -24.49
C VAL A 225 5.37 -18.84 -23.10
N LEU A 226 4.42 -17.94 -22.85
CA LEU A 226 3.67 -17.93 -21.60
C LEU A 226 2.78 -19.19 -21.50
N PRO A 227 2.88 -19.96 -20.40
CA PRO A 227 2.08 -21.16 -20.21
C PRO A 227 0.60 -20.85 -20.00
N ASP A 228 -0.27 -21.81 -20.31
CA ASP A 228 -1.70 -21.66 -20.03
C ASP A 228 -1.96 -21.47 -18.52
N GLY A 229 -2.87 -20.55 -18.19
CA GLY A 229 -3.18 -20.19 -16.81
C GLY A 229 -2.11 -19.32 -16.13
N TYR A 230 -1.09 -18.87 -16.85
CA TYR A 230 -0.10 -17.92 -16.34
C TYR A 230 -0.81 -16.72 -15.69
N THR A 231 -0.44 -16.41 -14.45
CA THR A 231 -1.15 -15.40 -13.67
C THR A 231 -0.24 -14.25 -13.29
N ILE A 232 -0.77 -13.03 -13.42
CA ILE A 232 -0.14 -11.79 -12.94
C ILE A 232 -1.15 -10.94 -12.19
N GLU A 233 -0.62 -9.96 -11.46
CA GLU A 233 -1.38 -8.98 -10.73
C GLU A 233 -1.06 -7.55 -11.19
N THR A 234 -2.06 -6.67 -11.11
CA THR A 234 -1.87 -5.23 -11.29
C THR A 234 -2.52 -4.51 -10.12
N SER A 235 -1.92 -3.39 -9.68
CA SER A 235 -2.49 -2.57 -8.61
C SER A 235 -2.71 -1.13 -9.10
N PRO A 236 -3.88 -0.83 -9.68
CA PRO A 236 -4.26 0.56 -9.99
C PRO A 236 -4.22 1.46 -8.76
N ALA A 237 -4.50 0.92 -7.57
CA ALA A 237 -4.41 1.63 -6.30
C ALA A 237 -2.97 2.08 -6.00
N ALA A 238 -1.99 1.18 -6.11
CA ALA A 238 -0.57 1.52 -5.90
C ALA A 238 -0.05 2.51 -6.96
N GLU A 239 -0.45 2.33 -8.22
CA GLU A 239 -0.12 3.28 -9.28
C GLU A 239 -0.69 4.68 -8.99
N ASN A 240 -1.96 4.75 -8.57
CA ASN A 240 -2.59 6.02 -8.23
C ASN A 240 -1.92 6.68 -7.02
N TRP A 241 -1.60 5.92 -5.97
CA TRP A 241 -0.85 6.42 -4.82
C TRP A 241 0.47 7.06 -5.25
N TRP A 242 1.21 6.40 -6.15
CA TRP A 242 2.47 6.93 -6.67
C TRP A 242 2.27 8.24 -7.44
N ARG A 243 1.23 8.30 -8.29
CA ARG A 243 0.89 9.51 -9.06
C ARG A 243 0.49 10.68 -8.15
N GLU A 244 -0.34 10.44 -7.12
CA GLU A 244 -0.76 11.47 -6.18
C GLU A 244 0.40 11.98 -5.31
N ALA A 245 1.24 11.07 -4.80
CA ALA A 245 2.44 11.40 -4.06
C ALA A 245 3.40 12.27 -4.89
N ALA A 246 3.66 11.88 -6.14
CA ALA A 246 4.47 12.66 -7.07
C ALA A 246 3.82 14.01 -7.44
N GLY A 247 2.49 14.04 -7.51
CA GLY A 247 1.71 15.23 -7.84
C GLY A 247 1.81 16.33 -6.79
N ILE A 248 1.88 15.98 -5.50
CA ILE A 248 1.97 16.96 -4.40
C ILE A 248 3.40 17.34 -4.00
N LEU A 249 4.40 16.54 -4.42
CA LEU A 249 5.81 16.81 -4.14
C LEU A 249 6.31 18.02 -4.94
N ALA A 250 6.60 19.12 -4.23
CA ALA A 250 7.17 20.33 -4.81
C ALA A 250 8.67 20.19 -5.04
N HIS A 251 9.39 19.80 -3.99
CA HIS A 251 10.84 19.62 -4.02
C HIS A 251 11.26 18.64 -2.94
N GLY A 252 12.01 17.60 -3.29
CA GLY A 252 12.28 16.56 -2.32
C GLY A 252 12.65 15.19 -2.86
N ARG A 253 12.24 14.17 -2.12
CA ARG A 253 12.36 12.75 -2.46
C ARG A 253 11.01 12.04 -2.26
N LEU A 254 10.72 11.10 -3.15
CA LEU A 254 9.64 10.13 -3.03
C LEU A 254 10.29 8.74 -2.96
N LEU A 255 9.92 7.94 -1.96
CA LEU A 255 10.50 6.62 -1.70
C LEU A 255 9.40 5.62 -1.34
N ALA A 256 9.42 4.42 -1.91
CA ALA A 256 8.71 3.29 -1.30
C ALA A 256 9.72 2.19 -1.03
N ILE A 257 9.58 1.56 0.14
CA ILE A 257 10.38 0.42 0.56
C ILE A 257 9.42 -0.75 0.63
N ASP A 258 9.55 -1.67 -0.32
CA ASP A 258 8.63 -2.79 -0.44
C ASP A 258 9.32 -3.98 -1.11
N TYR A 259 8.78 -5.16 -0.91
CA TYR A 259 9.22 -6.35 -1.64
C TYR A 259 8.63 -6.31 -3.04
N GLY A 260 9.44 -6.66 -4.03
CA GLY A 260 8.97 -6.63 -5.40
C GLY A 260 9.88 -7.40 -6.34
N HIS A 261 9.46 -7.37 -7.60
CA HIS A 261 10.15 -7.98 -8.71
C HIS A 261 10.28 -6.96 -9.83
N THR A 262 11.35 -7.07 -10.60
CA THR A 262 11.48 -6.38 -11.88
C THR A 262 10.45 -6.90 -12.88
N ALA A 263 10.17 -6.14 -13.94
CA ALA A 263 9.27 -6.60 -15.00
C ALA A 263 9.71 -7.96 -15.59
N ASP A 264 11.01 -8.13 -15.83
CA ASP A 264 11.57 -9.39 -16.37
C ASP A 264 11.33 -10.58 -15.43
N GLU A 265 11.42 -10.37 -14.12
CA GLU A 265 11.11 -11.41 -13.12
C GLU A 265 9.61 -11.71 -13.01
N ILE A 266 8.75 -10.68 -13.12
CA ILE A 266 7.29 -10.81 -13.10
C ILE A 266 6.80 -11.55 -14.34
N PHE A 267 7.43 -11.35 -15.49
CA PHE A 267 7.04 -11.93 -16.77
C PHE A 267 7.82 -13.20 -17.16
N SER A 268 8.66 -13.70 -16.26
CA SER A 268 9.39 -14.96 -16.48
C SER A 268 8.41 -16.13 -16.64
N PRO A 269 8.44 -16.90 -17.75
CA PRO A 269 7.52 -18.02 -17.98
C PRO A 269 7.53 -19.10 -16.88
N GLY A 270 8.61 -19.18 -16.08
CA GLY A 270 8.70 -20.09 -14.93
C GLY A 270 7.88 -19.66 -13.71
N ARG A 271 7.45 -18.39 -13.62
CA ARG A 271 6.65 -17.86 -12.51
C ARG A 271 5.16 -17.85 -12.88
N THR A 272 4.52 -19.01 -12.83
CA THR A 272 3.17 -19.16 -13.37
C THR A 272 2.04 -18.67 -12.47
N ARG A 273 2.29 -18.42 -11.18
CA ARG A 273 1.24 -18.19 -10.17
C ARG A 273 1.14 -16.77 -9.62
N GLY A 274 1.88 -15.82 -10.22
CA GLY A 274 1.92 -14.43 -9.75
C GLY A 274 2.69 -14.28 -8.44
N THR A 275 2.34 -13.27 -7.64
CA THR A 275 3.04 -12.93 -6.38
C THR A 275 2.16 -12.98 -5.13
N LEU A 276 0.83 -13.08 -5.28
CA LEU A 276 -0.10 -13.04 -4.14
C LEU A 276 0.15 -14.16 -3.13
N ARG A 277 0.05 -13.78 -1.85
CA ARG A 277 0.18 -14.67 -0.69
C ARG A 277 -0.75 -14.19 0.43
N ALA A 278 -1.22 -15.12 1.26
CA ALA A 278 -1.87 -14.80 2.52
C ALA A 278 -0.95 -15.15 3.68
N TYR A 279 -0.97 -14.34 4.74
CA TYR A 279 -0.22 -14.57 5.97
C TYR A 279 -1.19 -14.59 7.13
N PHE A 280 -1.09 -15.61 7.98
CA PHE A 280 -1.86 -15.70 9.22
C PHE A 280 -1.03 -16.44 10.26
N ARG A 281 -0.82 -15.83 11.42
CA ARG A 281 -0.05 -16.37 12.55
C ARG A 281 1.33 -16.90 12.16
N HIS A 282 2.08 -16.13 11.37
CA HIS A 282 3.39 -16.50 10.82
C HIS A 282 3.38 -17.70 9.86
N HIS A 283 2.22 -18.10 9.35
CA HIS A 283 2.08 -19.11 8.31
C HIS A 283 1.72 -18.48 6.98
N VAL A 284 2.45 -18.89 5.93
CA VAL A 284 2.12 -18.54 4.54
C VAL A 284 1.06 -19.51 4.04
N SER A 285 0.02 -18.98 3.42
CA SER A 285 -1.03 -19.73 2.73
C SER A 285 -1.10 -19.31 1.26
N ASP A 286 -1.25 -20.30 0.38
CA ASP A 286 -1.60 -20.11 -1.03
C ASP A 286 -3.13 -19.99 -1.22
N ASP A 287 -3.94 -20.27 -0.18
CA ASP A 287 -5.38 -20.06 -0.21
C ASP A 287 -5.72 -18.62 0.17
N LEU A 288 -5.89 -17.80 -0.87
CA LEU A 288 -6.18 -16.37 -0.77
C LEU A 288 -7.64 -16.06 -0.45
N LEU A 289 -8.53 -17.05 -0.50
CA LEU A 289 -9.99 -16.89 -0.33
C LEU A 289 -10.52 -17.55 0.95
N ALA A 290 -9.61 -18.07 1.79
CA ALA A 290 -9.90 -18.78 3.04
C ALA A 290 -10.52 -17.89 4.12
#